data_AF-A0A371XIC6-F1
#
_entry.id   AF-A0A371XIC6-F1
#
_cell.length_a   1.000
_cell.length_b   1.000
_cell.length_c   1.000
_cell.angle_alpha   90.00
_cell.angle_beta   90.00
_cell.angle_gamma   90.00
#
_symmetry.space_group_name_H-M   'P 1'
#
loop_
_entity.id
_entity.type
_entity.pdbx_description
1 polymer ?
#
loop_
_entity_poly.entity_id
_entity_poly.type
_entity_poly.pdbx_seq_one_letter_code
_entity_poly.pdbx_strand_id
1 'polypeptide(L)' 'MQVAQADCYAIGQQVAAQNGGTLARATASNQGGQPVCVIVVLVPGKDGQRPRRAEFVVPAN' A
#
# COMPACT_ATOMS: atom_id res chain seq x y z
N MET A 1 18.08 11.28 -2.58
CA MET A 1 16.96 11.24 -3.55
C MET A 1 16.12 10.01 -3.24
N GLN A 2 14.92 10.18 -2.66
CA GLN A 2 14.01 9.09 -2.29
C GLN A 2 12.70 9.25 -3.08
N VAL A 3 12.81 9.42 -4.39
CA VAL A 3 11.68 9.69 -5.29
C VAL A 3 10.69 8.51 -5.25
N ALA A 4 11.21 7.29 -5.35
CA ALA A 4 10.40 6.06 -5.31
C ALA A 4 9.55 5.87 -4.04
N GLN A 5 9.97 6.41 -2.89
CA GLN A 5 9.19 6.25 -1.65
C GLN A 5 8.01 7.23 -1.60
N ALA A 6 8.17 8.44 -2.15
CA ALA A 6 7.08 9.40 -2.31
C ALA A 6 6.03 8.87 -3.31
N ASP A 7 6.49 8.26 -4.41
CA ASP A 7 5.63 7.65 -5.43
C ASP A 7 4.80 6.50 -4.84
N CYS A 8 5.43 5.59 -4.09
CA CYS A 8 4.70 4.50 -3.43
C CYS A 8 3.71 5.00 -2.37
N TYR A 9 3.95 6.14 -1.71
CA TYR A 9 3.02 6.70 -0.75
C TYR A 9 1.76 7.24 -1.44
N ALA A 10 1.92 7.96 -2.55
CA ALA A 10 0.80 8.44 -3.36
C ALA A 10 -0.02 7.29 -3.94
N ILE A 11 0.65 6.28 -4.51
CA ILE A 11 0.01 5.04 -5.00
C ILE A 11 -0.71 4.33 -3.85
N GLY A 12 -0.04 4.19 -2.71
CA GLY A 12 -0.59 3.54 -1.53
C GLY A 12 -1.85 4.22 -0.99
N GLN A 13 -1.92 5.55 -1.03
CA GLN A 13 -3.12 6.29 -0.63
C GLN A 13 -4.30 5.99 -1.56
N GLN A 14 -4.06 5.91 -2.88
CA GLN A 14 -5.08 5.54 -3.84
C GLN A 14 -5.56 4.10 -3.62
N VAL A 15 -4.64 3.16 -3.44
CA VAL A 15 -4.97 1.75 -3.16
C VAL A 15 -5.78 1.63 -1.86
N ALA A 16 -5.39 2.35 -0.81
CA ALA A 16 -6.12 2.37 0.45
C ALA A 16 -7.55 2.90 0.28
N ALA A 17 -7.71 4.04 -0.40
CA ALA A 17 -9.01 4.64 -0.67
C ALA A 17 -9.93 3.71 -1.50
N GLN A 18 -9.37 3.07 -2.52
CA GLN A 18 -10.10 2.11 -3.37
C GLN A 18 -10.57 0.87 -2.58
N ASN A 19 -9.80 0.44 -1.58
CA ASN A 19 -10.13 -0.71 -0.73
C ASN A 19 -10.93 -0.32 0.52
N GLY A 20 -11.37 0.94 0.66
CA GLY A 20 -12.14 1.40 1.80
C GLY A 20 -11.36 1.37 3.13
N GLY A 21 -10.04 1.50 3.06
CA GLY A 21 -9.14 1.46 4.22
C GLY A 21 -8.22 2.66 4.29
N THR A 22 -7.28 2.60 5.24
CA THR A 22 -6.23 3.62 5.41
C THR A 22 -4.86 3.03 5.09
N LEU A 23 -3.99 3.87 4.51
CA LEU A 23 -2.61 3.47 4.22
C LEU A 23 -1.85 3.31 5.54
N ALA A 24 -1.41 2.09 5.84
CA ALA A 24 -0.62 1.78 7.02
C ALA A 24 0.88 1.84 6.73
N ARG A 25 1.28 1.38 5.54
CA ARG A 25 2.66 1.39 5.08
C ARG A 25 2.73 1.38 3.57
N ALA A 26 3.64 2.16 3.00
CA ALA A 26 4.05 2.04 1.61
C ALA A 26 5.57 1.87 1.59
N THR A 27 6.08 0.91 0.84
CA THR A 27 7.52 0.65 0.76
C THR A 27 7.89 0.27 -0.66
N ALA A 28 8.87 0.99 -1.23
CA ALA A 28 9.47 0.62 -2.50
C ALA A 28 10.34 -0.63 -2.32
N SER A 29 10.21 -1.58 -3.23
CA SER A 29 10.95 -2.83 -3.27
C SER A 29 11.29 -3.17 -4.72
N ASN A 30 12.21 -4.11 -4.93
CA ASN A 30 12.53 -4.64 -6.26
C ASN A 30 12.28 -6.14 -6.25
N GLN A 31 11.34 -6.61 -7.07
CA GLN A 31 11.07 -8.03 -7.25
C GLN A 31 11.53 -8.46 -8.65
N GLY A 32 12.50 -9.37 -8.72
CA GLY A 32 13.00 -9.87 -10.01
C GLY A 32 13.59 -8.81 -10.93
N GLY A 33 14.12 -7.71 -10.38
CA GLY A 33 14.64 -6.57 -11.15
C GLY A 33 13.58 -5.55 -11.56
N GLN A 34 12.31 -5.73 -11.17
CA GLN A 34 11.24 -4.79 -11.42
C GLN A 34 10.94 -3.97 -10.15
N PRO A 35 10.90 -2.63 -10.24
CA PRO A 35 10.54 -1.79 -9.11
C PRO A 35 9.05 -1.92 -8.83
N VAL A 36 8.72 -2.22 -7.57
CA VAL A 36 7.35 -2.44 -7.08
C VAL A 36 7.14 -1.69 -5.77
N CYS A 37 5.90 -1.33 -5.50
CA CYS A 37 5.46 -0.79 -4.22
C CYS A 37 4.70 -1.86 -3.46
N VAL A 38 5.20 -2.17 -2.26
CA VAL A 38 4.49 -3.00 -1.27
C VAL A 38 3.66 -2.07 -0.41
N ILE A 39 2.34 -2.18 -0.54
CA ILE A 39 1.35 -1.33 0.11
C ILE A 39 0.59 -2.16 1.15
N VAL A 40 0.58 -1.70 2.39
CA VAL A 40 -0.21 -2.28 3.47
C VAL A 40 -1.37 -1.34 3.77
N VAL A 41 -2.59 -1.84 3.57
CA VAL A 41 -3.84 -1.14 3.88
C VAL A 41 -4.47 -1.75 5.12
N LEU A 42 -4.93 -0.91 6.04
CA LEU A 42 -5.78 -1.30 7.15
C LEU A 42 -7.24 -1.08 6.74
N VAL A 43 -7.95 -2.19 6.53
CA VAL A 43 -9.38 -2.17 6.25
C VAL A 43 -10.11 -2.31 7.59
N PRO A 44 -10.91 -1.31 8.02
CA PRO A 44 -11.67 -1.39 9.25
C PRO A 44 -12.69 -2.53 9.17
N GLY A 45 -12.75 -3.35 10.22
CA GLY A 45 -13.81 -4.34 10.37
C GLY A 45 -15.14 -3.68 10.72
N LYS A 46 -16.26 -4.28 10.31
CA LYS A 46 -17.59 -3.89 10.80
C LYS A 46 -17.92 -4.65 12.08
N ASP A 47 -18.73 -4.04 12.95
CA ASP A 47 -19.34 -4.71 14.11
C ASP A 47 -18.33 -5.32 15.11
N GLY A 48 -17.27 -4.58 15.44
CA GLY A 48 -16.26 -5.01 16.42
C GLY A 48 -15.24 -6.03 15.87
N GLN A 49 -15.30 -6.35 14.58
CA GLN A 49 -14.26 -7.15 13.93
C GLN A 49 -12.92 -6.41 13.94
N ARG A 50 -11.85 -7.17 14.16
CA ARG A 50 -10.48 -6.62 14.12
C ARG A 50 -10.16 -6.07 12.72
N PRO A 51 -9.44 -4.94 12.63
CA PRO A 51 -8.97 -4.41 11.35
C PRO A 51 -8.21 -5.48 10.58
N ARG A 52 -8.52 -5.62 9.30
CA ARG A 52 -7.84 -6.55 8.41
C ARG A 52 -6.68 -5.82 7.74
N ARG A 53 -5.50 -6.43 7.78
CA ARG A 53 -4.34 -5.95 7.01
C ARG A 53 -4.39 -6.61 5.65
N ALA A 54 -4.54 -5.80 4.61
CA ALA A 54 -4.46 -6.24 3.23
C ALA A 54 -3.15 -5.70 2.63
N GLU A 55 -2.38 -6.59 2.02
CA GLU A 55 -1.12 -6.25 1.37
C GLU A 55 -1.29 -6.31 -0.14
N PHE A 56 -0.83 -5.27 -0.82
CA PHE A 56 -0.91 -5.13 -2.26
C PHE A 56 0.48 -4.86 -2.80
N VAL A 57 0.88 -5.64 -3.80
CA VAL A 57 2.10 -5.40 -4.56
C VAL A 57 1.69 -4.82 -5.90
N VAL A 58 2.10 -3.59 -6.16
CA VAL A 58 1.79 -2.87 -7.39
C VAL A 58 3.10 -2.40 -8.04
N PRO A 59 3.16 -2.23 -9.37
CA PRO A 59 4.35 -1.68 -10.01
C PRO A 59 4.64 -0.26 -9.50
N ALA A 60 5.93 0.10 -9.43
CA ALA A 60 6.37 1.47 -9.17
C ALA A 60 6.71 2.14 -10.51
N ASN A 61 5.68 2.57 -11.22
CA ASN A 61 5.72 3.07 -12.59
C ASN A 61 5.39 4.56 -12.70
#